data_AF-A0A2D6X822-F1
#
_entry.id   AF-A0A2D6X822-F1
#
_cell.length_a   1.000
_cell.length_b   1.000
_cell.length_c   1.000
_cell.angle_alpha   90.00
_cell.angle_beta   90.00
_cell.angle_gamma   90.00
#
_symmetry.space_group_name_H-M   'P 1'
#
loop_
_entity.id
_entity.type
_entity.pdbx_description
1 polymer ?
#
loop_
_entity_poly.entity_id
_entity_poly.type
_entity_poly.pdbx_seq_one_letter_code
_entity_poly.pdbx_strand_id
1 'polypeptide(L)'
;MVTFVDDRTDEQKKTHTLAVVGTDRFMSGWGGAAGGLSYAGWAFKDGQEAQCFATIDNRSDMQRVRVVALDGYRAQGAAHCHIYVFN
;
A
#
# COMPACT_ATOMS: atom_id res chain seq x y z
N MET A 1 1.05 18.18 0.72
CA MET A 1 2.19 17.36 1.18
C MET A 1 1.65 15.96 1.43
N VAL A 2 2.26 14.93 0.86
CA VAL A 2 1.80 13.54 1.04
C VAL A 2 2.31 13.04 2.38
N THR A 3 1.43 12.53 3.24
CA THR A 3 1.86 11.79 4.41
C THR A 3 2.14 10.35 3.97
N PHE A 4 3.42 9.98 3.97
CA PHE A 4 3.87 8.63 3.66
C PHE A 4 4.38 7.97 4.95
N VAL A 5 3.77 6.85 5.31
CA VAL A 5 4.12 6.07 6.50
C VAL A 5 4.47 4.65 6.06
N ASP A 6 5.63 4.18 6.49
CA ASP A 6 6.07 2.81 6.25
C ASP A 6 6.17 2.11 7.60
N ASP A 7 5.18 1.27 7.89
CA ASP A 7 5.00 0.59 9.18
C ASP A 7 5.89 -0.67 9.30
N ARG A 8 6.74 -0.95 8.31
CA ARG A 8 7.67 -2.08 8.31
C ARG A 8 8.89 -1.81 9.20
N THR A 9 9.35 -2.84 9.91
CA THR A 9 10.66 -2.83 10.58
C THR A 9 11.81 -2.82 9.56
N ASP A 10 13.03 -2.49 10.01
CA ASP A 10 14.20 -2.45 9.13
C ASP A 10 14.56 -3.83 8.55
N GLU A 11 14.30 -4.92 9.27
CA GLU A 11 14.44 -6.30 8.77
C GLU A 11 13.38 -6.61 7.70
N GLN A 12 12.16 -6.14 7.90
CA GLN A 12 11.06 -6.33 6.95
C GLN A 12 11.31 -5.54 5.66
N LYS A 13 11.87 -4.34 5.74
CA LYS A 13 12.27 -3.55 4.57
C LYS A 13 13.29 -4.26 3.68
N LYS A 14 14.16 -5.09 4.26
CA LYS A 14 15.15 -5.89 3.52
C LYS A 14 14.55 -7.13 2.85
N THR A 15 13.46 -7.66 3.40
CA THR A 15 12.89 -8.96 2.98
C THR A 15 11.59 -8.83 2.19
N HIS A 16 10.85 -7.72 2.36
CA HIS A 16 9.56 -7.46 1.71
C HIS A 16 9.75 -6.27 0.78
N THR A 17 10.52 -6.47 -0.28
CA THR A 17 10.94 -5.40 -1.21
C THR A 17 9.83 -5.01 -2.20
N LEU A 18 8.83 -5.89 -2.38
CA LEU A 18 7.66 -5.67 -3.20
C LEU A 18 6.41 -5.50 -2.33
N ALA A 19 5.42 -4.77 -2.87
CA ALA A 19 4.11 -4.67 -2.26
C ALA A 19 3.00 -4.66 -3.30
N VAL A 20 1.83 -5.15 -2.88
CA VAL A 20 0.58 -4.87 -3.57
C VAL A 20 0.06 -3.54 -3.04
N VAL A 21 -0.17 -2.56 -3.91
CA VAL A 21 -0.71 -1.25 -3.55
C VAL A 21 -2.05 -1.02 -4.21
N GLY A 22 -2.96 -0.37 -3.49
CA GLY A 22 -4.28 0.03 -3.98
C GLY A 22 -4.65 1.43 -3.51
N THR A 23 -5.53 2.08 -4.26
CA THR A 23 -6.28 3.24 -3.78
C THR A 23 -7.34 2.76 -2.80
N ASP A 24 -7.23 3.19 -1.56
CA ASP A 24 -8.19 2.90 -0.49
C ASP A 24 -9.34 3.91 -0.57
N ARG A 25 -10.49 3.46 -1.06
CA ARG A 25 -11.68 4.32 -1.17
C ARG A 25 -12.36 4.61 0.15
N PHE A 26 -12.23 3.72 1.12
CA PHE A 26 -12.86 3.90 2.42
C PHE A 26 -12.21 5.07 3.16
N MET A 27 -10.88 5.14 3.12
CA MET A 27 -10.11 6.23 3.73
C MET A 27 -10.00 7.48 2.84
N SER A 28 -10.28 7.38 1.53
CA SER A 28 -10.28 8.54 0.64
C SER A 28 -11.41 9.51 1.00
N GLY A 29 -11.07 10.77 1.28
CA GLY A 29 -12.05 11.80 1.67
C GLY A 29 -12.45 11.80 3.15
N TRP A 30 -11.88 10.91 3.98
CA TRP A 30 -12.08 10.88 5.44
C TRP A 30 -10.80 11.30 6.18
N GLY A 31 -10.95 12.07 7.26
CA GLY A 31 -9.85 12.43 8.18
C GLY A 31 -8.67 13.15 7.50
N GLY A 32 -7.44 12.68 7.75
CA GLY A 32 -6.19 13.25 7.21
C GLY A 32 -6.03 13.16 5.68
N ALA A 33 -6.96 12.49 4.98
CA ALA A 33 -7.05 12.45 3.54
C ALA A 33 -8.17 13.35 2.98
N ALA A 34 -8.77 14.22 3.80
CA ALA A 34 -9.76 15.21 3.35
C ALA A 34 -9.16 16.12 2.27
N GLY A 35 -9.50 15.86 1.01
CA GLY A 35 -8.98 16.58 -0.16
C GLY A 35 -8.06 15.77 -1.09
N GLY A 36 -7.84 14.46 -0.85
CA GLY A 36 -7.07 13.63 -1.78
C GLY A 36 -7.28 12.12 -1.62
N LEU A 37 -6.60 11.37 -2.48
CA LEU A 37 -6.68 9.90 -2.48
C LEU A 37 -5.84 9.33 -1.34
N SER A 38 -6.37 8.30 -0.68
CA SER A 38 -5.62 7.45 0.25
C SER A 38 -5.10 6.22 -0.50
N TYR A 39 -3.86 5.83 -0.23
CA TYR A 39 -3.27 4.59 -0.74
C TYR A 39 -2.86 3.69 0.42
N ALA A 40 -3.06 2.40 0.24
CA ALA A 40 -2.58 1.37 1.15
C ALA A 40 -1.74 0.36 0.36
N GLY A 41 -0.64 -0.07 0.96
CA GLY A 41 0.26 -1.07 0.42
C GLY A 41 0.48 -2.21 1.39
N TRP A 42 0.61 -3.42 0.87
CA TRP A 42 0.90 -4.63 1.62
C TRP A 42 2.16 -5.26 1.06
N ALA A 43 3.26 -5.08 1.79
CA ALA A 43 4.56 -5.63 1.46
C ALA A 43 4.60 -7.12 1.79
N PHE A 44 5.05 -7.94 0.85
CA PHE A 44 5.00 -9.39 0.95
C PHE A 44 6.40 -9.99 0.77
N LYS A 45 6.63 -11.20 1.30
CA LYS A 45 7.87 -11.95 1.02
C LYS A 45 7.79 -12.64 -0.33
N ASP A 46 8.95 -13.01 -0.85
CA ASP A 46 9.06 -13.87 -2.01
C ASP A 46 8.19 -15.13 -1.85
N GLY A 47 7.39 -15.42 -2.89
CA GLY A 47 6.43 -16.53 -2.89
C GLY A 47 5.04 -16.20 -2.35
N GLN A 48 4.82 -15.03 -1.75
CA GLN A 48 3.49 -14.62 -1.25
C GLN A 48 2.74 -13.69 -2.21
N GLU A 49 3.34 -13.30 -3.35
CA GLU A 49 2.77 -12.31 -4.29
C GLU A 49 1.34 -12.65 -4.71
N ALA A 50 1.11 -13.85 -5.22
CA ALA A 50 -0.21 -14.25 -5.74
C ALA A 50 -1.29 -14.23 -4.65
N GLN A 51 -0.95 -14.69 -3.44
CA GLN A 51 -1.87 -14.69 -2.31
C GLN A 51 -2.18 -13.26 -1.86
N CYS A 52 -1.15 -12.41 -1.76
CA CYS A 52 -1.29 -11.00 -1.41
C CYS A 52 -2.17 -10.28 -2.43
N PHE A 53 -1.86 -10.41 -3.71
CA PHE A 53 -2.60 -9.75 -4.78
C PHE A 53 -4.06 -10.18 -4.79
N ALA A 54 -4.35 -11.49 -4.77
CA ALA A 54 -5.72 -11.97 -4.76
C ALA A 54 -6.50 -11.49 -3.53
N THR A 55 -5.87 -11.43 -2.36
CA THR A 55 -6.53 -10.95 -1.13
C THR A 55 -6.92 -9.49 -1.24
N ILE A 56 -6.04 -8.64 -1.75
CA ILE A 56 -6.27 -7.20 -1.86
C ILE A 56 -7.16 -6.85 -3.06
N ASP A 57 -7.05 -7.55 -4.18
CA ASP A 57 -7.88 -7.31 -5.36
C ASP A 57 -9.35 -7.70 -5.14
N ASN A 58 -9.61 -8.72 -4.32
CA ASN A 58 -10.96 -9.12 -3.94
C ASN A 58 -11.63 -8.15 -2.94
N ARG A 59 -10.90 -7.16 -2.41
CA ARG A 59 -11.47 -6.16 -1.49
C ARG A 59 -12.25 -5.11 -2.26
N SER A 60 -13.56 -5.02 -2.00
CA SER A 60 -14.43 -4.06 -2.69
C SER A 60 -14.07 -2.59 -2.43
N ASP A 61 -13.40 -2.28 -1.32
CA ASP A 61 -12.95 -0.94 -0.94
C ASP A 61 -11.64 -0.51 -1.63
N MET A 62 -10.95 -1.44 -2.31
CA MET A 62 -9.69 -1.17 -3.01
C MET A 62 -9.91 -0.94 -4.50
N GLN A 63 -9.09 -0.07 -5.10
CA GLN A 63 -9.08 0.19 -6.53
C GLN A 63 -7.65 0.32 -7.07
N ARG A 64 -7.48 0.12 -8.39
CA ARG A 64 -6.18 0.27 -9.07
C ARG A 64 -5.07 -0.56 -8.42
N VAL A 65 -5.43 -1.76 -7.98
CA VAL A 65 -4.55 -2.72 -7.31
C VAL A 65 -3.44 -3.14 -8.27
N ARG A 66 -2.20 -3.07 -7.81
CA ARG A 66 -1.01 -3.42 -8.60
C ARG A 66 0.17 -3.77 -7.72
N VAL A 67 1.11 -4.56 -8.24
CA VAL A 67 2.40 -4.80 -7.58
C VAL A 67 3.37 -3.67 -7.89
N VAL A 68 4.15 -3.24 -6.89
CA VAL A 68 5.20 -2.22 -7.03
C VAL A 68 6.46 -2.64 -6.27
N ALA A 69 7.62 -2.23 -6.78
CA ALA A 69 8.84 -2.22 -5.99
C ALA A 69 8.77 -1.06 -4.99
N LEU A 70 9.14 -1.31 -3.73
CA LEU A 70 9.11 -0.31 -2.66
C LEU A 70 10.37 0.54 -2.58
N ASP A 71 11.44 0.15 -3.27
CA ASP A 71 12.63 0.98 -3.41
C ASP A 71 12.29 2.26 -4.19
N GLY A 72 12.40 3.42 -3.52
CA GLY A 72 12.02 4.71 -4.08
C GLY A 72 10.52 4.93 -4.31
N TYR A 73 9.64 4.02 -3.83
CA TYR A 73 8.21 4.14 -4.08
C TYR A 73 7.59 5.37 -3.42
N ARG A 74 6.82 6.13 -4.21
CA ARG A 74 6.03 7.28 -3.79
C ARG A 74 4.70 7.29 -4.51
N ALA A 75 3.61 7.23 -3.76
CA ALA A 75 2.27 7.42 -4.32
C ALA A 75 2.08 8.90 -4.71
N GLN A 76 2.23 9.21 -6.01
CA GLN A 76 2.04 10.55 -6.52
C GLN A 76 0.56 10.97 -6.46
N GLY A 77 0.28 12.20 -6.04
CA GLY A 77 -1.08 12.74 -5.94
C GLY A 77 -1.91 12.16 -4.79
N ALA A 78 -1.33 11.31 -3.93
CA ALA A 78 -1.96 10.84 -2.72
C ALA A 78 -1.94 11.93 -1.64
N ALA A 79 -2.99 12.05 -0.84
CA ALA A 79 -2.91 12.80 0.42
C ALA A 79 -2.23 11.94 1.50
N HIS A 80 -2.47 10.64 1.45
CA HIS A 80 -2.06 9.69 2.49
C HIS A 80 -1.62 8.37 1.87
N CYS A 81 -0.54 7.78 2.36
CA CYS A 81 -0.07 6.48 1.93
C CYS A 81 0.54 5.70 3.10
N HIS A 82 0.05 4.50 3.36
CA HIS A 82 0.64 3.57 4.33
C HIS A 82 1.14 2.30 3.65
N ILE A 83 2.28 1.79 4.12
CA ILE A 83 2.81 0.48 3.75
C ILE A 83 2.82 -0.42 4.99
N TYR A 84 2.08 -1.53 4.91
CA TYR A 84 1.99 -2.58 5.93
C TYR A 84 2.73 -3.84 5.48
N VAL A 85 2.88 -4.80 6.37
CA VAL A 85 3.33 -6.16 6.03
C VAL A 85 2.13 -7.06 5.78
N PHE A 86 2.18 -7.85 4.71
CA PHE A 86 1.27 -8.95 4.43
C PHE A 86 1.73 -10.19 5.21
N ASN A 87 0.83 -10.78 5.98
CA ASN A 87 1.09 -11.98 6.78
C ASN A 87 0.38 -13.20 6.18
#